data_AF-A0A396GKH4-F1
#
_entry.id   AF-A0A396GKH4-F1
#
_cell.length_a   1.000
_cell.length_b   1.000
_cell.length_c   1.000
_cell.angle_alpha   90.00
_cell.angle_beta   90.00
_cell.angle_gamma   90.00
#
_symmetry.space_group_name_H-M   'P 1'
#
loop_
_entity.id
_entity.type
_entity.pdbx_description
1 polymer ?
#
loop_
_entity_poly.entity_id
_entity_poly.type
_entity_poly.pdbx_seq_one_letter_code
_entity_poly.pdbx_strand_id
1 'polypeptide(L)'
;MIKSRVGNISSISQIDVSQNKFVSEIPDSFTKLTNLSSFNVSYNNLFGHAPSLLSKRFNASSFVGNFGPCGYISSKPCPSPPPPPHNLPAQTPEELPSKSHQRKLSTKDIIFRVSGVLLLIFFFFFDINQAFALNRGQIVTID
;
A
#
# COMPACT_ATOMS: atom_id res chain seq x y z
N MET A 1 -7.22 -0.33 -2.46
CA MET A 1 -8.04 -1.20 -1.58
C MET A 1 -7.24 -2.44 -1.25
N ILE A 2 -7.12 -2.77 0.03
CA ILE A 2 -6.47 -4.01 0.49
C ILE A 2 -7.45 -5.18 0.26
N LYS A 3 -7.01 -6.23 -0.44
CA LYS A 3 -7.90 -7.36 -0.80
C LYS A 3 -7.94 -8.41 0.30
N SER A 4 -9.13 -8.86 0.67
CA SER A 4 -9.35 -9.94 1.64
C SER A 4 -8.69 -11.28 1.26
N ARG A 5 -8.51 -11.55 -0.05
CA ARG A 5 -7.89 -12.77 -0.57
C ARG A 5 -6.44 -12.96 -0.09
N VAL A 6 -5.73 -11.88 0.25
CA VAL A 6 -4.38 -11.94 0.85
C VAL A 6 -4.40 -12.72 2.16
N GLY A 7 -5.48 -12.59 2.96
CA GLY A 7 -5.65 -13.32 4.21
C GLY A 7 -5.79 -14.84 4.07
N ASN A 8 -5.89 -15.37 2.84
CA ASN A 8 -5.98 -16.81 2.58
C ASN A 8 -4.63 -17.43 2.20
N ILE A 9 -3.56 -16.63 2.09
CA ILE A 9 -2.24 -17.09 1.70
C ILE A 9 -1.44 -17.38 2.98
N SER A 10 -1.58 -18.60 3.50
CA SER A 10 -1.00 -19.00 4.80
C SER A 10 0.52 -18.90 4.86
N SER A 11 1.23 -18.88 3.74
CA SER A 11 2.69 -18.75 3.68
C SER A 11 3.21 -17.34 3.92
N ILE A 12 2.33 -16.31 3.94
CA ILE A 12 2.77 -14.93 4.14
C ILE A 12 3.31 -14.75 5.57
N SER A 13 4.56 -14.31 5.64
CA SER A 13 5.24 -13.97 6.89
C SER A 13 5.43 -12.46 7.09
N GLN A 14 5.40 -11.65 6.02
CA GLN A 14 5.59 -10.21 6.11
C GLN A 14 4.62 -9.47 5.20
N ILE A 15 3.97 -8.43 5.74
CA ILE A 15 3.16 -7.48 4.98
C ILE A 15 3.64 -6.09 5.35
N ASP A 16 4.31 -5.43 4.42
CA ASP A 16 4.57 -4.00 4.50
C ASP A 16 3.89 -3.30 3.33
N VAL A 17 2.90 -2.48 3.66
CA VAL A 17 2.18 -1.62 2.71
C VAL A 17 2.17 -0.17 3.23
N SER A 18 3.12 0.17 4.10
CA SER A 18 3.23 1.50 4.68
C SER A 18 3.47 2.58 3.63
N GLN A 19 3.17 3.83 3.96
CA GLN A 19 3.42 5.00 3.11
C GLN A 19 2.75 4.93 1.73
N ASN A 20 1.54 4.37 1.69
CA ASN A 20 0.73 4.29 0.50
C ASN A 20 -0.52 5.17 0.65
N LYS A 21 -1.41 5.15 -0.35
CA LYS A 21 -2.66 5.94 -0.34
C LYS A 21 -3.90 5.04 -0.27
N PHE A 22 -3.81 3.92 0.45
CA PHE A 22 -4.94 3.01 0.55
C PHE A 22 -6.07 3.64 1.38
N VAL A 23 -7.25 3.77 0.77
CA VAL A 23 -8.49 4.20 1.40
C VAL A 23 -9.39 2.97 1.55
N SER A 24 -9.20 2.19 2.61
CA SER A 24 -10.01 0.99 2.90
C SER A 24 -9.89 0.59 4.37
N GLU A 25 -10.73 -0.33 4.82
CA GLU A 25 -10.55 -1.01 6.11
C GLU A 25 -9.48 -2.11 6.00
N ILE A 26 -8.99 -2.58 7.15
CA ILE A 26 -8.13 -3.77 7.21
C ILE A 26 -9.03 -5.01 7.22
N PRO A 27 -8.90 -5.93 6.25
CA PRO A 27 -9.75 -7.11 6.22
C PRO A 27 -9.52 -8.02 7.44
N ASP A 28 -10.61 -8.46 8.08
CA ASP A 28 -10.55 -9.45 9.16
C ASP A 28 -9.85 -10.76 8.75
N SER A 29 -9.85 -11.08 7.45
CA SER A 29 -9.15 -12.27 6.94
C SER A 29 -7.65 -12.27 7.24
N PHE A 30 -7.05 -11.11 7.52
CA PHE A 30 -5.62 -11.03 7.89
C PHE A 30 -5.35 -11.67 9.25
N THR A 31 -6.36 -11.81 10.11
CA THR A 31 -6.26 -12.57 11.37
C THR A 31 -5.95 -14.06 11.14
N LYS A 32 -6.25 -14.59 9.94
CA LYS A 32 -5.98 -16.00 9.57
C LYS A 32 -4.53 -16.25 9.17
N LEU A 33 -3.73 -15.20 9.00
CA LEU A 33 -2.32 -15.31 8.63
C LEU A 33 -1.48 -15.67 9.87
N THR A 34 -1.46 -16.96 10.21
CA THR A 34 -0.77 -17.47 11.40
C THR A 34 0.74 -17.28 11.32
N ASN A 35 1.34 -17.36 10.12
CA ASN A 35 2.78 -17.19 9.91
C ASN A 35 3.25 -15.73 9.85
N LEU A 36 2.35 -14.74 9.93
CA LEU A 36 2.67 -13.33 9.81
C LEU A 36 3.48 -12.83 11.02
N SER A 37 4.76 -12.53 10.80
CA SER A 37 5.68 -12.02 11.82
C SER A 37 5.92 -10.51 11.70
N SER A 38 5.77 -9.94 10.51
CA SER A 38 5.89 -8.50 10.27
C SER A 38 4.63 -7.95 9.61
N PHE A 39 4.12 -6.84 10.15
CA PHE A 39 2.94 -6.17 9.64
C PHE A 39 3.12 -4.66 9.78
N ASN A 40 3.02 -3.93 8.68
CA ASN A 40 3.07 -2.48 8.66
C ASN A 40 2.11 -1.91 7.63
N VAL A 41 1.14 -1.14 8.10
CA VAL A 41 0.13 -0.43 7.30
C VAL A 41 0.12 1.07 7.61
N SER A 42 1.18 1.55 8.26
CA SER A 42 1.30 2.94 8.68
C SER A 42 1.27 3.91 7.50
N TYR A 43 0.89 5.16 7.76
CA TYR A 43 0.90 6.24 6.77
C TYR A 43 0.11 5.89 5.50
N ASN A 44 -1.14 5.46 5.70
CA ASN A 44 -2.14 5.27 4.65
C ASN A 44 -3.40 6.08 4.98
N ASN A 45 -4.48 5.89 4.22
CA ASN A 45 -5.78 6.51 4.49
C ASN A 45 -6.78 5.45 5.00
N LEU A 46 -6.30 4.51 5.82
CA LEU A 46 -7.14 3.43 6.35
C LEU A 46 -8.14 3.98 7.38
N PHE A 47 -9.32 3.37 7.41
CA PHE A 47 -10.42 3.72 8.31
C PHE A 47 -11.01 2.45 8.92
N GLY A 48 -12.00 2.61 9.82
CA GLY A 48 -12.62 1.47 10.50
C GLY A 48 -11.78 0.97 11.68
N HIS A 49 -12.14 -0.21 12.19
CA HIS A 49 -11.48 -0.80 13.36
C HIS A 49 -10.36 -1.74 12.95
N ALA A 50 -9.24 -1.67 13.68
CA ALA A 50 -8.24 -2.72 13.66
C ALA A 50 -8.88 -4.04 14.13
N PRO A 51 -8.80 -5.14 13.38
CA PRO A 51 -9.18 -6.44 13.90
C PRO A 51 -8.41 -6.69 15.21
N SER A 52 -9.13 -6.99 16.30
CA SER A 52 -8.57 -7.03 17.67
C SER A 52 -7.37 -7.96 17.80
N LEU A 53 -7.32 -9.02 17.00
CA LEU A 53 -6.20 -9.95 16.94
C LEU A 53 -4.93 -9.31 16.37
N LEU A 54 -5.06 -8.47 15.35
CA LEU A 54 -3.91 -7.79 14.71
C LEU A 54 -3.37 -6.67 15.59
N SER A 55 -4.24 -5.88 16.22
CA SER A 55 -3.83 -4.80 17.13
C SER A 55 -3.20 -5.32 18.42
N LYS A 56 -3.55 -6.52 18.87
CA LYS A 56 -2.86 -7.21 19.97
C LYS A 56 -1.53 -7.82 19.55
N ARG A 57 -1.41 -8.29 18.30
CA ARG A 57 -0.23 -9.00 17.79
C ARG A 57 0.90 -8.07 17.35
N PHE A 58 0.58 -6.89 16.83
CA PHE A 58 1.53 -5.96 16.25
C PHE A 58 1.57 -4.61 17.00
N ASN A 59 2.71 -3.92 16.93
CA ASN A 59 2.90 -2.65 17.61
C ASN A 59 1.96 -1.57 17.05
N ALA A 60 1.54 -0.63 17.89
CA ALA A 60 0.76 0.55 17.47
C ALA A 60 1.45 1.35 16.35
N SER A 61 2.80 1.34 16.28
CA SER A 61 3.57 1.97 15.21
C SER A 61 3.24 1.41 13.82
N SER A 62 2.85 0.13 13.71
CA SER A 62 2.42 -0.50 12.46
C SER A 62 1.14 0.12 11.88
N PHE A 63 0.44 0.94 12.66
CA PHE A 63 -0.87 1.47 12.34
C PHE A 63 -0.93 3.01 12.34
N VAL A 64 0.15 3.69 12.72
CA VAL A 64 0.20 5.14 12.86
C VAL A 64 -0.02 5.84 11.52
N GLY A 65 -0.48 7.10 11.54
CA GLY A 65 -0.60 7.90 10.33
C GLY A 65 -1.78 7.55 9.41
N ASN A 66 -2.74 6.75 9.91
CA ASN A 66 -3.99 6.42 9.21
C ASN A 66 -5.12 7.38 9.61
N PHE A 67 -5.26 8.47 8.84
CA PHE A 67 -6.20 9.57 9.11
C PHE A 67 -7.47 9.48 8.24
N GLY A 68 -8.09 8.29 8.17
CA GLY A 68 -9.36 8.11 7.48
C GLY A 68 -10.51 8.99 8.04
N PRO A 69 -11.66 9.06 7.34
CA PRO A 69 -12.82 9.88 7.71
C PRO A 69 -13.39 9.57 9.11
N CYS A 70 -13.26 8.32 9.56
CA CYS A 70 -13.19 8.01 10.98
C CYS A 70 -11.76 7.52 11.26
N GLY A 71 -11.08 8.15 12.23
CA GLY A 71 -9.69 7.84 12.54
C GLY A 71 -9.50 6.38 12.96
N TYR A 72 -8.32 5.83 12.70
CA TYR A 72 -7.95 4.43 13.03
C TYR A 72 -7.74 4.18 14.54
N ILE A 73 -8.15 5.10 15.41
CA ILE A 73 -7.84 5.02 16.84
C ILE A 73 -8.64 3.89 17.47
N SER A 74 -7.92 2.96 18.12
CA SER A 74 -8.42 1.79 18.86
C SER A 74 -9.46 2.06 19.96
N SER A 75 -9.93 3.32 20.13
CA SER A 75 -10.76 3.75 21.25
C SER A 75 -12.08 4.42 20.86
N LYS A 76 -12.34 4.70 19.58
CA LYS A 76 -13.62 5.31 19.15
C LYS A 76 -14.28 4.51 18.02
N PRO A 77 -15.39 3.81 18.31
CA PRO A 77 -16.27 3.21 17.31
C PRO A 77 -16.60 4.19 16.19
N CYS A 78 -16.40 3.79 14.93
CA CYS A 78 -17.02 4.53 13.83
C CYS A 78 -18.55 4.37 13.99
N PRO A 79 -19.34 5.42 13.76
CA PRO A 79 -20.79 5.31 13.87
C PRO A 79 -21.29 4.19 12.95
N SER A 80 -21.94 3.18 13.52
CA SER A 80 -22.55 2.09 12.75
C SER A 80 -23.68 2.66 11.90
N PRO A 81 -23.86 2.21 10.65
CA PRO A 81 -25.06 2.54 9.90
C PRO A 81 -26.29 2.09 10.70
N PRO A 82 -27.38 2.88 10.72
CA PRO A 82 -28.58 2.51 11.45
C PRO A 82 -29.11 1.16 10.92
N PRO A 83 -29.63 0.29 11.80
CA PRO A 83 -30.19 -0.98 11.38
C PRO A 83 -31.31 -0.73 10.37
N PRO A 84 -31.38 -1.50 9.26
CA PRO A 84 -32.45 -1.35 8.28
C PRO A 84 -33.81 -1.49 8.97
N PRO A 85 -34.80 -0.62 8.66
CA PRO A 85 -36.14 -0.77 9.20
C PRO A 85 -36.67 -2.17 8.85
N HIS A 86 -36.91 -2.98 9.87
CA HIS A 86 -37.69 -4.21 9.72
C HIS A 86 -39.11 -3.79 9.34
N ASN A 87 -39.41 -3.80 8.03
CA ASN A 87 -40.71 -3.73 7.35
C ASN A 87 -40.72 -2.73 6.19
N LEU A 88 -39.86 -2.91 5.17
CA LEU A 88 -40.11 -2.38 3.83
C LEU A 88 -39.59 -3.40 2.80
N PRO A 89 -40.34 -3.68 1.71
CA PRO A 89 -39.93 -4.65 0.70
C PRO A 89 -38.66 -4.18 0.01
N ALA A 90 -37.78 -5.14 -0.30
CA ALA A 90 -36.49 -4.95 -0.93
C ALA A 90 -36.57 -3.94 -2.09
N GLN A 91 -35.96 -2.77 -1.91
CA GLN A 91 -35.62 -1.86 -2.98
C GLN A 91 -34.10 -1.78 -3.11
N THR A 92 -33.72 -1.87 -4.37
CA THR A 92 -32.42 -1.97 -5.02
C THR A 92 -31.41 -0.90 -4.52
N PRO A 93 -30.09 -1.18 -4.57
CA PRO A 93 -29.07 -0.33 -3.96
C PRO A 93 -29.09 1.13 -4.45
N GLU A 94 -29.15 2.06 -3.49
CA GLU A 94 -28.98 3.49 -3.71
C GLU A 94 -27.51 3.77 -4.05
N GLU A 95 -27.24 4.09 -5.32
CA GLU A 95 -25.91 4.46 -5.82
C GLU A 95 -25.55 5.87 -5.30
N LEU A 96 -24.71 5.92 -4.25
CA LEU A 96 -24.15 7.19 -3.77
C LEU A 96 -23.21 7.76 -4.84
N PRO A 97 -23.39 9.01 -5.31
CA PRO A 97 -22.58 9.57 -6.39
C PRO A 97 -21.18 9.86 -5.87
N SER A 98 -20.25 8.93 -6.09
CA SER A 98 -18.82 9.14 -5.88
C SER A 98 -18.29 10.04 -7.00
N LYS A 99 -18.40 11.36 -6.84
CA LYS A 99 -17.58 12.31 -7.60
C LYS A 99 -16.15 12.27 -7.07
N SER A 100 -15.45 11.19 -7.40
CA SER A 100 -13.99 11.17 -7.46
C SER A 100 -13.58 12.20 -8.52
N HIS A 101 -13.04 13.33 -8.09
CA HIS A 101 -12.29 14.23 -8.96
C HIS A 101 -11.04 13.46 -9.43
N GLN A 102 -11.22 12.65 -10.48
CA GLN A 102 -10.16 11.96 -11.19
C GLN A 102 -9.20 13.04 -11.67
N ARG A 103 -8.09 13.21 -10.95
CA ARG A 103 -6.96 14.00 -11.43
C ARG A 103 -6.46 13.24 -12.65
N LYS A 104 -6.95 13.59 -13.84
CA LYS A 104 -6.46 13.06 -15.10
C LYS A 104 -4.95 13.29 -15.12
N LEU A 105 -4.19 12.22 -14.94
CA LEU A 105 -2.75 12.28 -15.08
C LEU A 105 -2.47 12.60 -16.55
N SER A 106 -1.86 13.75 -16.80
CA SER A 106 -1.60 14.21 -18.15
C SER A 106 -0.45 13.38 -18.71
N THR A 107 -0.55 12.93 -19.96
CA THR A 107 0.48 12.13 -20.67
C THR A 107 1.88 12.75 -20.54
N LYS A 108 1.95 14.08 -20.40
CA LYS A 108 3.17 14.85 -20.18
C LYS A 108 3.89 14.47 -18.88
N ASP A 109 3.16 14.21 -17.78
CA ASP A 109 3.75 13.84 -16.49
C ASP A 109 4.41 12.45 -16.52
N ILE A 110 3.81 11.52 -17.28
CA ILE A 110 4.36 10.16 -17.47
C ILE A 110 5.64 10.23 -18.31
N ILE A 111 5.65 11.04 -19.37
CA ILE A 111 6.80 11.20 -20.27
C ILE A 111 8.02 11.78 -19.52
N PHE A 112 7.83 12.80 -18.68
CA PHE A 112 8.94 13.38 -17.91
C PHE A 112 9.57 12.38 -16.93
N ARG A 113 8.77 11.48 -16.33
CA ARG A 113 9.28 10.44 -15.42
C ARG A 113 10.10 9.38 -16.16
N VAL A 114 9.60 8.91 -17.31
CA VAL A 114 10.30 7.89 -18.12
C VAL A 114 11.58 8.46 -18.74
N SER A 115 11.53 9.70 -19.23
CA SER A 115 12.69 10.38 -19.79
C SER A 115 13.82 10.56 -18.77
N GLY A 116 13.49 10.96 -17.53
CA GLY A 116 14.49 11.09 -16.46
C GLY A 116 15.17 9.78 -16.10
N VAL A 117 14.40 8.69 -15.94
CA VAL A 117 14.96 7.37 -15.61
C VAL A 117 15.83 6.83 -16.75
N LEU A 118 15.40 7.01 -18.01
CA LEU A 118 16.17 6.57 -19.17
C LEU A 118 17.50 7.32 -19.30
N LEU A 119 17.52 8.63 -19.03
CA LEU A 119 18.76 9.42 -19.02
C LEU A 119 19.71 8.95 -17.91
N LEU A 120 19.21 8.71 -16.69
CA LEU A 120 20.03 8.20 -15.60
C LEU A 120 20.65 6.83 -15.92
N ILE A 121 19.88 5.93 -16.53
CA ILE A 121 20.36 4.63 -16.96
C ILE A 121 21.45 4.80 -18.05
N PHE A 122 21.23 5.69 -19.02
CA PHE A 122 22.22 5.96 -20.07
C PHE A 122 23.53 6.49 -19.51
N PHE A 123 23.49 7.46 -18.59
CA PHE A 123 24.69 7.98 -17.92
C PHE A 123 25.43 6.88 -17.14
N PHE A 124 24.69 6.05 -16.39
CA PHE A 124 25.30 4.96 -15.63
C PHE A 124 25.99 3.93 -16.53
N PHE A 125 25.38 3.55 -17.65
CA PHE A 125 26.01 2.66 -18.62
C PHE A 125 27.20 3.32 -19.32
N PHE A 126 27.13 4.62 -19.64
CA PHE A 126 28.24 5.35 -20.22
C PHE A 126 29.45 5.38 -19.27
N ASP A 127 29.23 5.66 -17.98
CA ASP A 127 30.27 5.65 -16.95
C ASP A 127 30.91 4.25 -16.79
N ILE A 128 30.11 3.18 -16.81
CA ILE A 128 30.63 1.80 -16.75
C ILE A 128 31.47 1.48 -17.99
N ASN A 129 31.01 1.86 -19.19
CA ASN A 129 31.74 1.61 -20.43
C ASN A 129 33.04 2.42 -20.50
N GLN A 130 33.05 3.67 -19.98
CA GLN A 130 34.24 4.50 -19.87
C GLN A 130 35.23 3.91 -18.84
N ALA A 131 34.74 3.45 -17.67
CA ALA A 131 35.57 2.81 -16.64
C ALA A 131 36.17 1.49 -17.13
N PHE A 132 35.41 0.69 -17.88
CA PHE A 132 35.87 -0.54 -18.50
C PHE A 132 36.86 -0.27 -19.65
N ALA A 133 36.65 0.79 -20.42
CA ALA A 133 37.59 1.22 -21.46
C ALA A 133 38.92 1.72 -20.85
N LEU A 134 38.90 2.38 -19.69
CA LEU A 134 40.11 2.76 -18.95
C LEU A 134 40.87 1.52 -18.43
N ASN A 135 40.15 0.52 -17.93
CA ASN A 135 40.73 -0.72 -17.39
C ASN A 135 41.23 -1.70 -18.47
N ARG A 136 40.86 -1.53 -19.74
CA ARG A 136 41.44 -2.31 -20.86
C ARG A 136 42.86 -1.89 -21.25
N GLY A 137 43.38 -0.80 -20.67
CA GLY A 137 44.74 -0.31 -20.94
C GLY A 137 45.86 -0.93 -20.08
N GLN A 138 45.55 -1.82 -19.14
CA GLN A 138 46.58 -2.36 -18.24
C GLN A 138 46.35 -3.84 -17.94
N ILE A 139 46.66 -4.67 -18.94
CA ILE A 139 47.04 -6.06 -18.71
C ILE A 139 48.52 -6.03 -18.33
N VAL A 140 48.85 -6.30 -17.06
CA VAL A 140 50.21 -6.70 -16.68
C VAL A 140 50.12 -7.91 -15.74
N THR A 141 50.85 -8.93 -16.15
CA THR A 141 50.99 -10.31 -15.68
C THR A 141 51.71 -10.49 -14.34
N ILE A 142 51.30 -11.54 -13.62
CA ILE A 142 52.08 -12.58 -12.90
C ILE A 142 53.41 -12.18 -12.25
N ASP A 143 53.48 -12.27 -10.92
CA ASP A 143 54.19 -13.35 -10.19
C ASP A 143 53.49 -13.63 -8.85
#